data_AF-A0A699XJ97-F1
#
_entry.id   AF-A0A699XJ97-F1
#
_cell.length_a   1.000
_cell.length_b   1.000
_cell.length_c   1.000
_cell.angle_alpha   90.00
_cell.angle_beta   90.00
_cell.angle_gamma   90.00
#
_symmetry.space_group_name_H-M   'P 1'
#
loop_
_entity.id
_entity.type
_entity.pdbx_description
1 polymer ?
#
loop_
_entity_poly.entity_id
_entity_poly.type
_entity_poly.pdbx_seq_one_letter_code
_entity_poly.pdbx_strand_id
1 'polypeptide(L)'
;MPRALTTDEVQELVQLYIQAARNAMEAGFDGIELHCANGYLVNQFISAHSNHREDQYGGSLDNRLRFLREIVAGVAECIGKEKVGVRF
;
A
#
# COMPACT_ATOMS: atom_id res chain seq x y z
N MET A 1 -1.66 -0.70 22.05
CA MET A 1 -1.86 0.53 21.26
C MET A 1 -0.81 0.56 20.16
N PRO A 2 -1.18 0.72 18.87
CA PRO A 2 -0.21 0.88 17.79
C PRO A 2 0.46 2.27 17.83
N ARG A 3 1.62 2.39 17.18
CA ARG A 3 2.31 3.67 16.93
C ARG A 3 1.99 4.16 15.52
N ALA A 4 1.73 5.45 15.36
CA ALA A 4 1.59 6.06 14.04
C ALA A 4 2.95 6.08 13.30
N LEU A 5 2.94 5.65 12.03
CA LEU A 5 4.10 5.75 11.15
C LEU A 5 4.42 7.22 10.85
N THR A 6 5.69 7.58 10.76
CA THR A 6 6.12 8.86 10.18
C THR A 6 5.85 8.88 8.67
N THR A 7 5.86 10.05 8.05
CA THR A 7 5.69 10.18 6.59
C THR A 7 6.77 9.41 5.84
N ASP A 8 8.01 9.45 6.32
CA ASP A 8 9.15 8.77 5.72
C ASP A 8 8.99 7.24 5.82
N GLU A 9 8.55 6.72 6.98
CA GLU A 9 8.28 5.29 7.14
C GLU A 9 7.17 4.79 6.21
N VAL A 10 6.18 5.63 5.87
CA VAL A 10 5.16 5.27 4.87
C VAL A 10 5.79 5.11 3.49
N GLN A 11 6.70 6.01 3.11
CA GLN A 11 7.41 5.93 1.84
C GLN A 11 8.36 4.73 1.78
N GLU A 12 9.06 4.42 2.88
CA GLU A 12 9.86 3.20 3.01
C GLU A 12 9.01 1.95 2.83
N LEU A 13 7.82 1.90 3.44
CA LEU A 13 6.89 0.78 3.27
C LEU A 13 6.44 0.62 1.81
N VAL A 14 6.21 1.71 1.07
CA VAL A 14 5.93 1.63 -0.38
C VAL A 14 7.06 0.86 -1.08
N GLN A 15 8.33 1.19 -0.79
CA GLN A 15 9.48 0.50 -1.38
C GLN A 15 9.54 -0.98 -0.97
N LEU A 16 9.17 -1.31 0.27
CA LEU A 16 9.11 -2.69 0.73
C LEU A 16 8.02 -3.51 0.01
N TYR A 17 6.86 -2.92 -0.30
CA TYR A 17 5.85 -3.59 -1.13
C TYR A 17 6.36 -3.86 -2.55
N ILE A 18 7.06 -2.90 -3.15
CA ILE A 18 7.67 -3.07 -4.48
C ILE A 18 8.71 -4.18 -4.46
N GLN A 19 9.58 -4.21 -3.45
CA GLN A 19 10.57 -5.26 -3.30
C GLN A 19 9.90 -6.63 -3.07
N ALA A 20 8.85 -6.70 -2.25
CA ALA A 20 8.10 -7.94 -2.04
C ALA A 20 7.49 -8.46 -3.33
N ALA A 21 6.99 -7.58 -4.21
CA ALA A 21 6.50 -7.97 -5.53
C ALA A 21 7.62 -8.52 -6.43
N ARG A 22 8.83 -7.92 -6.42
CA ARG A 22 10.01 -8.49 -7.12
C ARG A 22 10.32 -9.89 -6.62
N ASN A 23 10.38 -10.05 -5.30
CA ASN A 23 10.67 -11.32 -4.67
C ASN A 23 9.63 -12.39 -5.06
N ALA A 24 8.35 -12.02 -5.18
CA ALA A 24 7.31 -12.93 -5.65
C ALA A 24 7.55 -13.41 -7.09
N MET A 25 7.99 -12.51 -7.99
CA MET A 25 8.35 -12.89 -9.35
C MET A 25 9.58 -13.81 -9.38
N GLU A 26 10.60 -13.50 -8.58
CA GLU A 26 11.80 -14.35 -8.42
C GLU A 26 11.47 -15.74 -7.86
N ALA A 27 10.47 -15.83 -6.99
CA ALA A 27 9.97 -17.09 -6.44
C ALA A 27 9.08 -17.89 -7.42
N GLY A 28 8.78 -17.34 -8.60
CA GLY A 28 8.02 -18.03 -9.65
C GLY A 28 6.50 -17.90 -9.54
N PHE A 29 5.98 -16.92 -8.79
CA PHE A 29 4.55 -16.62 -8.79
C PHE A 29 4.14 -15.93 -10.11
N ASP A 30 2.92 -16.24 -10.59
CA ASP A 30 2.36 -15.60 -11.80
C ASP A 30 1.96 -14.13 -11.56
N GLY A 31 1.69 -13.77 -10.31
CA GLY A 31 1.27 -12.43 -9.89
C GLY A 31 1.12 -12.33 -8.38
N ILE A 32 0.68 -11.16 -7.92
CA ILE A 32 0.43 -10.87 -6.51
C ILE A 32 -0.98 -10.31 -6.32
N GLU A 33 -1.52 -10.45 -5.11
CA GLU A 33 -2.71 -9.72 -4.66
C GLU A 33 -2.32 -8.79 -3.51
N LEU A 34 -2.55 -7.48 -3.67
CA LEU A 34 -2.38 -6.51 -2.60
C LEU A 34 -3.55 -6.60 -1.62
N HIS A 35 -3.27 -7.01 -0.38
CA HIS A 35 -4.28 -7.08 0.67
C HIS A 35 -4.56 -5.70 1.27
N CYS A 36 -5.65 -5.06 0.82
CA CYS A 36 -6.08 -3.71 1.24
C CYS A 36 -7.41 -3.72 2.02
N ALA A 37 -7.72 -4.86 2.63
CA ALA A 37 -9.02 -5.22 3.18
C ALA A 37 -8.93 -5.58 4.67
N ASN A 38 -10.08 -5.89 5.28
CA ASN A 38 -10.19 -6.54 6.59
C ASN A 38 -9.46 -5.82 7.75
N GLY A 39 -9.33 -4.50 7.69
CA GLY A 39 -8.72 -3.70 8.76
C GLY A 39 -7.19 -3.77 8.87
N TYR A 40 -6.49 -4.38 7.91
CA TYR A 40 -5.03 -4.35 7.84
C TYR A 40 -4.48 -2.98 7.42
N LEU A 41 -3.16 -2.83 7.40
CA LEU A 41 -2.48 -1.54 7.31
C LEU A 41 -3.02 -0.61 6.21
N VAL A 42 -3.08 -1.08 4.95
CA VAL A 42 -3.56 -0.24 3.84
C VAL A 42 -5.03 0.16 4.05
N ASN A 43 -5.86 -0.76 4.57
CA ASN A 43 -7.25 -0.47 4.93
C ASN A 43 -7.36 0.60 6.04
N GLN A 44 -6.42 0.58 7.00
CA GLN A 44 -6.34 1.59 8.06
C GLN A 44 -6.06 2.98 7.51
N PHE A 45 -5.28 3.11 6.43
CA PHE A 45 -5.06 4.39 5.73
C PHE A 45 -6.30 4.85 4.96
N ILE A 46 -7.01 3.94 4.29
CA ILE A 46 -8.20 4.26 3.48
C ILE A 46 -9.36 4.77 4.35
N SER A 47 -9.60 4.09 5.48
CA SER A 47 -10.75 4.35 6.34
C SER A 47 -10.59 5.64 7.16
N ALA A 48 -11.60 6.53 7.08
CA ALA A 48 -11.66 7.73 7.90
C ALA A 48 -11.83 7.43 9.40
N HIS A 49 -12.25 6.21 9.76
CA HIS A 49 -12.42 5.79 11.15
C HIS A 49 -11.10 5.49 11.86
N SER A 50 -10.06 5.13 11.11
CA SER A 50 -8.75 4.75 11.66
C SER A 50 -7.64 5.73 11.28
N ASN A 51 -7.77 6.44 10.15
CA ASN A 51 -6.78 7.40 9.71
C ASN A 51 -7.11 8.81 10.22
N HIS A 52 -6.44 9.18 11.31
CA HIS A 52 -6.50 10.52 11.90
C HIS A 52 -5.27 11.36 11.58
N ARG A 53 -4.52 11.03 10.51
CA ARG A 53 -3.34 11.80 10.12
C ARG A 53 -3.73 13.15 9.54
N GLU A 54 -2.89 14.14 9.77
CA GLU A 54 -3.02 15.50 9.21
C GLU A 54 -1.98 15.79 8.11
N ASP A 55 -1.12 14.81 7.80
CA ASP A 55 -0.14 14.91 6.72
C ASP A 55 -0.74 14.50 5.35
N GLN A 56 0.12 14.40 4.35
CA GLN A 56 -0.27 14.04 2.97
C GLN A 56 -0.94 12.66 2.82
N TYR A 57 -0.93 11.82 3.87
CA TYR A 57 -1.54 10.50 3.88
C TYR A 57 -2.84 10.44 4.68
N GLY A 58 -3.38 11.57 5.17
CA GLY A 58 -4.67 11.63 5.87
C GLY A 58 -5.50 12.88 5.58
N GLY A 59 -6.60 13.03 6.32
CA GLY A 59 -7.58 14.08 6.08
C GLY A 59 -8.51 13.77 4.92
N SER A 60 -8.20 14.26 3.71
CA SER A 60 -9.05 14.11 2.52
C SER A 60 -9.10 12.67 1.99
N LEU A 61 -10.12 12.33 1.19
CA LEU A 61 -10.19 11.02 0.53
C LEU A 61 -8.95 10.77 -0.35
N ASP A 62 -8.51 11.77 -1.12
CA ASP A 62 -7.33 11.64 -1.99
C ASP A 62 -6.04 11.34 -1.22
N ASN A 63 -5.88 11.93 -0.03
CA ASN A 63 -4.74 11.68 0.83
C ASN A 63 -4.81 10.30 1.49
N ARG A 64 -5.99 9.88 1.95
CA ARG A 64 -6.20 8.53 2.52
C ARG A 64 -5.97 7.42 1.51
N LEU A 65 -6.27 7.67 0.23
CA LEU A 65 -5.99 6.74 -0.87
C LEU A 65 -4.54 6.82 -1.38
N ARG A 66 -3.75 7.81 -0.97
CA ARG A 66 -2.39 8.06 -1.49
C ARG A 66 -1.46 6.87 -1.28
N PHE A 67 -1.45 6.30 -0.07
CA PHE A 67 -0.58 5.17 0.25
C PHE A 67 -0.86 3.95 -0.65
N LEU A 68 -2.15 3.59 -0.80
CA LEU A 68 -2.57 2.54 -1.73
C LEU A 68 -2.12 2.85 -3.17
N ARG A 69 -2.35 4.08 -3.63
CA ARG A 69 -2.02 4.49 -5.00
C ARG A 69 -0.52 4.40 -5.27
N GLU A 70 0.32 4.82 -4.33
CA GLU A 70 1.78 4.73 -4.43
C GLU A 70 2.26 3.28 -4.49
N ILE A 71 1.70 2.39 -3.65
CA ILE A 71 1.99 0.95 -3.71
C ILE A 71 1.59 0.37 -5.07
N VAL A 72 0.34 0.58 -5.49
CA VAL A 72 -0.18 0.01 -6.75
C VAL A 72 0.62 0.50 -7.94
N ALA A 73 0.94 1.79 -8.00
CA ALA A 73 1.73 2.37 -9.09
C ALA A 73 3.13 1.75 -9.14
N GLY A 74 3.85 1.72 -8.00
CA GLY A 74 5.20 1.18 -7.96
C GLY A 74 5.26 -0.32 -8.24
N VAL A 75 4.30 -1.10 -7.73
CA VAL A 75 4.24 -2.54 -8.00
C VAL A 75 3.88 -2.81 -9.47
N ALA A 76 2.91 -2.09 -10.04
CA ALA A 76 2.53 -2.25 -11.44
C ALA A 76 3.66 -1.87 -12.40
N GLU A 77 4.43 -0.81 -12.10
CA GLU A 77 5.64 -0.44 -12.85
C GLU A 77 6.72 -1.53 -12.75
N CYS A 78 6.84 -2.15 -11.58
CA CYS A 78 7.85 -3.14 -11.28
C CYS A 78 7.62 -4.51 -11.95
N ILE A 79 6.39 -5.03 -11.91
CA ILE A 79 6.08 -6.42 -12.33
C ILE A 79 5.10 -6.52 -13.51
N GLY A 80 4.52 -5.40 -13.95
CA GLY A 80 3.46 -5.37 -14.96
C GLY A 80 2.06 -5.38 -14.32
N LYS A 81 1.18 -4.47 -14.75
CA LYS A 81 -0.17 -4.28 -14.16
C LYS A 81 -1.07 -5.51 -14.30
N GLU A 82 -0.84 -6.33 -15.31
CA GLU A 82 -1.57 -7.58 -15.58
C GLU A 82 -1.31 -8.66 -14.51
N LYS A 83 -0.25 -8.50 -13.70
CA LYS A 83 0.13 -9.40 -12.61
C LYS A 83 -0.28 -8.90 -11.23
N VAL A 84 -1.09 -7.83 -11.16
CA VAL A 84 -1.45 -7.16 -9.91
C VAL A 84 -2.95 -7.25 -9.66
N GLY A 85 -3.34 -8.01 -8.65
CA GLY A 85 -4.66 -7.97 -8.04
C GLY A 85 -4.71 -7.04 -6.84
N VAL A 86 -5.90 -6.53 -6.50
CA VAL A 86 -6.13 -5.74 -5.28
C VAL A 86 -7.39 -6.25 -4.60
N ARG A 87 -7.31 -6.49 -3.29
CA ARG A 87 -8.43 -6.90 -2.44
C ARG A 87 -8.82 -5.79 -1.49
N PHE A 88 -10.11 -5.41 -1.48
CA PHE A 88 -10.69 -4.36 -0.63
C PHE A 88 -11.57 -4.91 0.49
#